data_AF-A0A2W4HQY3-F1
#
_entry.id   AF-A0A2W4HQY3-F1
#
_cell.length_a   1.000
_cell.length_b   1.000
_cell.length_c   1.000
_cell.angle_alpha   90.00
_cell.angle_beta   90.00
_cell.angle_gamma   90.00
#
_symmetry.space_group_name_H-M   'P 1'
#
loop_
_entity.id
_entity.type
_entity.pdbx_description
1 polymer ?
#
loop_
_entity_poly.entity_id
_entity_poly.type
_entity_poly.pdbx_seq_one_letter_code
_entity_poly.pdbx_strand_id
1 'polypeptide(L)'
;MNYKRNQRVGIFVDVQNLFYSAKYQYKARVNFEKLLDKLNSKRKLIRAIAYIVQTPEIDQSHFLEMLQRNGYEIKIKQLRVRPDGSSKGDWDMGIAIDTISMSDRLDVIVLVSGDGDFVDLTTMLKGRGAIVEVASFPKSTASELISVANYYCPIDKDLLYYD
;
A
#
# COMPACT_ATOMS: atom_id res chain seq x y z
N MET A 1 6.52 -11.59 -14.40
CA MET A 1 7.47 -10.48 -14.14
C MET A 1 8.87 -11.04 -14.06
N ASN A 2 9.89 -10.31 -14.52
CA ASN A 2 11.29 -10.75 -14.43
C ASN A 2 11.94 -10.15 -13.17
N TYR A 3 11.64 -10.72 -12.01
CA TYR A 3 12.17 -10.25 -10.73
C TYR A 3 13.64 -10.64 -10.58
N LYS A 4 14.50 -9.66 -10.28
CA LYS A 4 15.91 -9.94 -9.97
C LYS A 4 16.11 -9.92 -8.46
N ARG A 5 16.72 -10.98 -7.91
CA ARG A 5 16.91 -11.16 -6.45
C ARG A 5 17.59 -9.97 -5.76
N ASN A 6 18.44 -9.24 -6.48
CA ASN A 6 19.22 -8.13 -5.93
C ASN A 6 18.49 -6.77 -5.95
N GLN A 7 17.27 -6.71 -6.52
CA GLN A 7 16.48 -5.47 -6.51
C GLN A 7 16.15 -5.05 -5.09
N ARG A 8 16.41 -3.78 -4.79
CA ARG A 8 16.03 -3.08 -3.57
C ARG A 8 14.58 -2.64 -3.65
N VAL A 9 13.72 -3.20 -2.81
CA VAL A 9 12.27 -2.98 -2.88
C VAL A 9 11.81 -2.16 -1.68
N GLY A 10 10.99 -1.14 -1.95
CA GLY A 10 10.17 -0.46 -0.95
C GLY A 10 8.70 -0.76 -1.18
N ILE A 11 7.98 -1.16 -0.13
CA ILE A 11 6.55 -1.49 -0.18
C ILE A 11 5.79 -0.47 0.66
N PHE A 12 4.80 0.20 0.08
CA PHE A 12 4.09 1.31 0.70
C PHE A 12 2.60 1.03 0.67
N VAL A 13 2.02 0.74 1.84
CA VAL A 13 0.68 0.16 1.96
C VAL A 13 -0.32 1.15 2.51
N ASP A 14 -1.26 1.56 1.67
CA ASP A 14 -2.45 2.26 2.10
C ASP A 14 -3.44 1.25 2.72
N VAL A 15 -3.38 1.13 4.04
CA VAL A 15 -4.20 0.16 4.77
C VAL A 15 -5.68 0.50 4.66
N GLN A 16 -6.04 1.78 4.59
CA GLN A 16 -7.42 2.22 4.51
C GLN A 16 -8.04 1.82 3.16
N ASN A 17 -7.33 2.06 2.05
CA ASN A 17 -7.78 1.66 0.71
C ASN A 17 -7.97 0.14 0.60
N LEU A 18 -7.04 -0.65 1.14
CA LEU A 18 -7.16 -2.11 1.18
C LEU A 18 -8.32 -2.60 2.05
N PHE A 19 -8.49 -2.01 3.23
CA PHE A 19 -9.55 -2.40 4.16
C PHE A 19 -10.93 -2.20 3.55
N TYR A 20 -11.19 -1.03 2.96
CA TYR A 20 -12.47 -0.77 2.29
C TYR A 20 -12.71 -1.73 1.13
N SER A 21 -11.69 -1.94 0.28
CA SER A 21 -11.79 -2.85 -0.85
C SER A 21 -12.10 -4.28 -0.42
N ALA A 22 -11.38 -4.83 0.57
CA ALA A 22 -11.61 -6.18 1.08
C ALA A 22 -12.99 -6.35 1.75
N LYS A 23 -13.38 -5.38 2.59
CA LYS A 23 -14.65 -5.40 3.33
C LYS A 23 -15.85 -5.32 2.37
N TYR A 24 -15.86 -4.36 1.46
CA TYR A 24 -17.03 -4.11 0.61
C TYR A 24 -17.16 -5.09 -0.55
N GLN A 25 -16.05 -5.53 -1.14
CA GLN A 25 -16.11 -6.41 -2.32
C GLN A 25 -16.11 -7.90 -1.96
N TYR A 26 -15.42 -8.28 -0.88
CA TYR A 26 -15.16 -9.69 -0.55
C TYR A 26 -15.69 -10.10 0.83
N LYS A 27 -16.18 -9.16 1.66
CA LYS A 27 -16.56 -9.40 3.05
C LYS A 27 -15.46 -10.14 3.82
N ALA A 28 -14.21 -9.75 3.58
CA ALA A 28 -13.01 -10.46 4.02
C ALA A 28 -11.98 -9.49 4.58
N ARG A 29 -10.89 -10.03 5.13
CA ARG A 29 -9.74 -9.26 5.64
C ARG A 29 -8.49 -9.59 4.83
N VAL A 30 -7.62 -8.61 4.64
CA VAL A 30 -6.34 -8.84 3.96
C VAL A 30 -5.37 -9.58 4.88
N ASN A 31 -4.72 -10.61 4.35
CA ASN A 31 -3.59 -11.27 4.98
C ASN A 31 -2.31 -10.49 4.67
N PHE A 32 -1.90 -9.62 5.59
CA PHE A 32 -0.74 -8.74 5.41
C PHE A 32 0.61 -9.48 5.40
N GLU A 33 0.70 -10.67 6.00
CA GLU A 33 1.89 -11.52 5.95
C GLU A 33 2.09 -12.07 4.53
N LYS A 34 1.07 -12.76 3.99
CA LYS A 34 1.09 -13.27 2.62
C LYS A 34 1.23 -12.16 1.59
N LEU A 35 0.61 -11.00 1.84
CA LEU A 35 0.76 -9.83 0.99
C LEU A 35 2.22 -9.39 0.94
N LEU A 36 2.87 -9.24 2.09
CA LEU A 36 4.29 -8.84 2.15
C LEU A 36 5.17 -9.84 1.40
N ASP A 37 4.97 -11.14 1.63
CA ASP A 37 5.74 -12.19 0.98
C ASP A 37 5.57 -12.19 -0.54
N LYS A 38 4.31 -12.09 -1.02
CA LYS A 38 3.99 -12.03 -2.45
C LYS A 38 4.64 -10.81 -3.09
N LEU A 39 4.49 -9.63 -2.47
CA LEU A 39 5.02 -8.38 -3.02
C LEU A 39 6.54 -8.29 -2.89
N ASN A 40 7.16 -8.85 -1.86
CA ASN A 40 8.62 -8.87 -1.77
C ASN A 40 9.24 -9.83 -2.80
N SER A 41 8.61 -11.00 -3.04
CA SER A 41 9.05 -11.97 -4.06
C SER A 41 10.55 -12.34 -3.98
N LYS A 42 11.07 -12.54 -2.76
CA LYS A 42 12.49 -12.87 -2.46
C LYS A 42 13.52 -11.84 -2.92
N ARG A 43 13.09 -10.59 -3.16
CA ARG A 43 13.97 -9.46 -3.44
C ARG A 43 14.57 -8.90 -2.14
N LYS A 44 15.45 -7.91 -2.25
CA LYS A 44 16.04 -7.23 -1.09
C LYS A 44 15.06 -6.18 -0.57
N LEU A 45 14.25 -6.56 0.42
CA LEU A 45 13.35 -5.63 1.10
C LEU A 45 14.18 -4.56 1.83
N ILE A 46 13.97 -3.29 1.48
CA ILE A 46 14.62 -2.14 2.14
C ILE A 46 13.69 -1.56 3.20
N ARG A 47 12.41 -1.36 2.86
CA ARG A 47 11.34 -0.96 3.78
C ARG A 47 10.00 -1.51 3.35
N ALA A 48 9.17 -1.83 4.33
CA ALA A 48 7.73 -2.01 4.15
C ALA A 48 7.03 -1.06 5.12
N ILE A 49 6.23 -0.12 4.62
CA ILE A 49 5.55 0.88 5.45
C ILE A 49 4.04 0.68 5.32
N ALA A 50 3.37 0.47 6.44
CA ALA A 50 1.92 0.42 6.55
C ALA A 50 1.40 1.76 7.09
N TYR A 51 0.58 2.43 6.27
CA TYR A 51 -0.01 3.72 6.57
C TYR A 51 -1.44 3.51 7.09
N ILE A 52 -1.65 3.83 8.36
CA ILE A 52 -2.86 3.49 9.10
C ILE A 52 -3.56 4.75 9.56
N VAL A 53 -4.87 4.77 9.33
CA VAL A 53 -5.76 5.80 9.86
C VAL A 53 -6.52 5.22 11.05
N GLN A 54 -6.35 5.86 12.20
CA GLN A 54 -6.99 5.45 13.45
C GLN A 54 -8.21 6.31 13.75
N THR A 55 -9.24 5.65 14.27
CA THR A 55 -10.39 6.31 14.92
C THR A 55 -10.29 6.02 16.41
N PRO A 56 -10.53 7.00 17.29
CA PRO A 56 -10.40 6.81 18.73
C PRO A 56 -11.25 5.66 19.30
N GLU A 57 -12.34 5.33 18.64
CA GLU A 57 -13.31 4.34 19.10
C GLU A 57 -12.95 2.88 18.74
N ILE A 58 -11.95 2.67 17.86
CA ILE A 58 -11.58 1.34 17.38
C ILE A 58 -10.21 0.96 17.95
N ASP A 59 -10.19 -0.04 18.83
CA ASP A 59 -8.95 -0.67 19.25
C ASP A 59 -8.33 -1.47 18.09
N GLN A 60 -7.14 -1.05 17.66
CA GLN A 60 -6.37 -1.69 16.60
C GLN A 60 -5.06 -2.29 17.13
N SER A 61 -4.84 -2.34 18.45
CA SER A 61 -3.54 -2.68 19.05
C SER A 61 -2.98 -4.03 18.55
N HIS A 62 -3.81 -5.08 18.56
CA HIS A 62 -3.43 -6.39 18.04
C HIS A 62 -3.09 -6.40 16.54
N PHE A 63 -3.79 -5.58 15.74
CA PHE A 63 -3.50 -5.45 14.31
C PHE A 63 -2.16 -4.76 14.08
N LEU A 64 -1.84 -3.72 14.86
CA LEU A 64 -0.55 -3.03 14.80
C LEU A 64 0.61 -3.96 15.21
N GLU A 65 0.44 -4.72 16.30
CA GLU A 65 1.43 -5.69 16.75
C GLU A 65 1.70 -6.76 15.69
N MET A 66 0.65 -7.26 15.03
CA MET A 66 0.78 -8.23 13.93
C MET A 66 1.57 -7.65 12.76
N LEU A 67 1.29 -6.41 12.35
CA LEU A 67 2.03 -5.75 11.28
C LEU A 67 3.51 -5.57 11.64
N GLN A 68 3.82 -5.09 12.84
CA GLN A 68 5.20 -4.94 13.31
C GLN A 68 5.95 -6.26 13.33
N ARG A 69 5.33 -7.32 13.87
CA ARG A 69 5.91 -8.67 13.88
C ARG A 69 6.22 -9.20 12.48
N ASN A 70 5.39 -8.84 11.51
CA ASN A 70 5.57 -9.23 10.10
C ASN A 70 6.55 -8.32 9.35
N GLY A 71 7.20 -7.37 10.02
CA GLY A 71 8.26 -6.54 9.43
C GLY A 71 7.80 -5.24 8.78
N TYR A 72 6.56 -4.82 9.03
CA TYR A 72 6.10 -3.49 8.62
C TYR A 72 6.56 -2.42 9.61
N GLU A 73 7.10 -1.33 9.09
CA GLU A 73 7.13 -0.04 9.76
C GLU A 73 5.71 0.55 9.72
N ILE A 74 5.25 1.12 10.83
CA ILE A 74 3.89 1.65 10.94
C ILE A 74 3.92 3.17 11.03
N LYS A 75 3.11 3.83 10.20
CA LYS A 75 2.81 5.26 10.32
C LYS A 75 1.32 5.45 10.61
N ILE A 76 1.01 6.12 11.72
CA ILE A 76 -0.36 6.31 12.20
C ILE A 76 -0.77 7.77 12.06
N LYS A 77 -1.97 8.00 11.51
CA LYS A 77 -2.63 9.29 11.46
C LYS A 77 -3.97 9.17 12.17
N GLN A 78 -4.23 10.06 13.12
CA GLN A 78 -5.52 10.12 13.81
C GLN A 78 -6.55 10.78 12.88
N LEU A 79 -7.66 10.11 12.64
CA LEU A 79 -8.78 10.68 11.90
C LEU A 79 -9.31 11.88 12.68
N ARG A 80 -9.28 13.06 12.05
CA ARG A 80 -9.92 14.26 12.62
C ARG A 80 -11.22 14.51 11.87
N VAL A 81 -12.32 14.33 12.57
CA VAL A 81 -13.63 14.80 12.13
C VAL A 81 -13.71 16.29 12.44
N ARG A 82 -13.89 17.11 11.40
CA ARG A 82 -14.06 18.55 11.57
C ARG A 82 -15.49 18.87 11.99
N PRO A 83 -15.73 20.06 12.59
CA PRO A 83 -17.08 20.50 12.95
C PRO A 83 -18.04 20.59 11.75
N ASP A 84 -17.51 20.74 10.53
CA ASP A 84 -18.27 20.76 9.27
C ASP A 84 -18.64 19.37 8.74
N GLY A 85 -18.32 18.30 9.49
CA GLY A 85 -18.58 16.92 9.10
C GLY A 85 -17.57 16.33 8.11
N SER A 86 -16.62 17.12 7.60
CA SER A 86 -15.55 16.61 6.74
C SER A 86 -14.51 15.85 7.56
N SER A 87 -14.16 14.66 7.09
CA SER A 87 -13.04 13.88 7.64
C SER A 87 -11.78 14.19 6.82
N LYS A 88 -10.71 14.63 7.50
CA LYS A 88 -9.39 14.73 6.87
C LYS A 88 -8.52 13.63 7.46
N GLY A 89 -8.15 12.64 6.65
CA GLY A 89 -7.63 11.38 7.18
C GLY A 89 -6.71 10.57 6.29
N ASP A 90 -6.73 10.76 4.96
CA ASP A 90 -5.92 9.94 4.04
C ASP A 90 -4.41 10.05 4.27
N TRP A 91 -3.67 9.13 3.67
CA TRP A 91 -2.22 9.11 3.73
C TRP A 91 -1.56 9.51 2.41
N ASP A 92 -2.32 9.96 1.41
CA ASP A 92 -1.86 10.12 0.03
C ASP A 92 -0.63 11.02 -0.06
N MET A 93 -0.68 12.17 0.60
CA MET A 93 0.46 13.09 0.66
C MET A 93 1.66 12.50 1.41
N GLY A 94 1.44 11.74 2.49
CA GLY A 94 2.52 11.12 3.24
C GLY A 94 3.20 10.01 2.44
N ILE A 95 2.40 9.16 1.79
CA ILE A 95 2.85 8.11 0.88
C ILE A 95 3.66 8.72 -0.27
N ALA A 96 3.15 9.79 -0.89
CA ALA A 96 3.84 10.50 -1.94
C ALA A 96 5.20 11.05 -1.47
N ILE A 97 5.25 11.74 -0.33
CA ILE A 97 6.49 12.30 0.21
C ILE A 97 7.52 11.20 0.51
N ASP A 98 7.11 10.11 1.16
CA ASP A 98 8.00 9.03 1.54
C ASP A 98 8.55 8.28 0.31
N THR A 99 7.69 7.95 -0.65
CA THR A 99 8.08 7.24 -1.88
C THR A 99 9.05 8.08 -2.72
N ILE A 100 8.79 9.38 -2.88
CA ILE A 100 9.69 10.36 -3.50
C ILE A 100 11.03 10.40 -2.78
N SER A 101 11.02 10.56 -1.46
CA SER A 101 12.24 10.72 -0.66
C SER A 101 13.12 9.46 -0.65
N MET A 102 12.52 8.32 -0.95
CA MET A 102 13.19 7.02 -1.03
C MET A 102 13.56 6.60 -2.45
N SER A 103 13.07 7.28 -3.49
CA SER A 103 13.18 6.79 -4.88
C SER A 103 14.62 6.46 -5.28
N ASP A 104 15.58 7.27 -4.85
CA ASP A 104 16.99 7.10 -5.26
C ASP A 104 17.69 5.92 -4.55
N ARG A 105 17.05 5.36 -3.52
CA ARG A 105 17.55 4.23 -2.73
C ARG A 105 16.87 2.91 -3.09
N LEU A 106 15.86 2.94 -3.94
CA LEU A 106 15.03 1.80 -4.31
C LEU A 106 15.15 1.54 -5.81
N ASP A 107 15.20 0.27 -6.18
CA ASP A 107 15.10 -0.13 -7.59
C ASP A 107 13.63 -0.34 -7.97
N VAL A 108 12.82 -0.77 -6.99
CA VAL A 108 11.38 -1.03 -7.14
C VAL A 108 10.60 -0.35 -6.01
N ILE A 109 9.53 0.35 -6.38
CA ILE A 109 8.54 0.91 -5.47
C ILE A 109 7.23 0.17 -5.72
N VAL A 110 6.71 -0.48 -4.69
CA VAL A 110 5.39 -1.12 -4.72
C VAL A 110 4.40 -0.21 -4.01
N LEU A 111 3.52 0.43 -4.77
CA LEU A 111 2.39 1.19 -4.25
C LEU A 111 1.21 0.24 -4.06
N VAL A 112 0.83 0.02 -2.80
CA VAL A 112 -0.27 -0.88 -2.47
C VAL A 112 -1.53 -0.05 -2.18
N SER A 113 -2.13 0.45 -3.25
CA SER A 113 -3.39 1.20 -3.27
C SER A 113 -4.02 1.15 -4.66
N GLY A 114 -5.35 1.19 -4.72
CA GLY A 114 -6.10 1.31 -5.97
C GLY A 114 -6.42 2.76 -6.39
N ASP A 115 -5.99 3.74 -5.61
CA ASP A 115 -6.38 5.15 -5.76
C ASP A 115 -5.78 5.82 -7.00
N GLY A 116 -6.64 6.38 -7.85
CA GLY A 116 -6.26 7.10 -9.07
C GLY A 116 -5.43 8.36 -8.79
N ASP A 117 -5.48 8.93 -7.59
CA ASP A 117 -4.69 10.10 -7.22
C ASP A 117 -3.17 9.82 -7.21
N PHE A 118 -2.77 8.55 -7.25
CA PHE A 118 -1.36 8.15 -7.40
C PHE A 118 -0.85 8.06 -8.85
N VAL A 119 -1.65 8.41 -9.86
CA VAL A 119 -1.22 8.36 -11.28
C VAL A 119 -0.02 9.27 -11.55
N ASP A 120 -0.08 10.52 -11.10
CA ASP A 120 1.00 11.49 -11.31
C ASP A 120 2.26 11.12 -10.51
N LEU A 121 2.07 10.64 -9.28
CA LEU A 121 3.15 10.09 -8.46
C LEU A 121 3.85 8.94 -9.17
N THR A 122 3.10 7.98 -9.70
CA THR A 122 3.63 6.82 -10.43
C THR A 122 4.43 7.25 -11.64
N THR A 123 3.90 8.19 -12.43
CA THR A 123 4.58 8.73 -13.61
C THR A 123 5.91 9.39 -13.27
N MET A 124 5.93 10.23 -12.22
CA MET A 124 7.15 10.89 -11.76
C MET A 124 8.18 9.90 -11.21
N LEU A 125 7.77 8.92 -10.40
CA LEU A 125 8.69 7.92 -9.83
C LEU A 125 9.36 7.10 -10.94
N LYS A 126 8.61 6.75 -11.99
CA LYS A 126 9.17 6.14 -13.22
C LYS A 126 10.13 7.07 -13.94
N GLY A 127 9.79 8.36 -14.05
CA GLY A 127 10.67 9.39 -14.61
C GLY A 127 12.00 9.52 -13.86
N ARG A 128 12.06 9.14 -12.58
CA ARG A 128 13.28 9.06 -11.77
C ARG A 128 14.03 7.73 -11.89
N GLY A 129 13.56 6.81 -12.73
CA GLY A 129 14.21 5.53 -13.00
C GLY A 129 13.79 4.38 -12.08
N ALA A 130 12.85 4.59 -11.16
CA ALA A 130 12.30 3.49 -10.36
C ALA A 130 11.33 2.64 -11.19
N ILE A 131 11.34 1.33 -10.96
CA ILE A 131 10.25 0.45 -11.41
C ILE A 131 9.10 0.62 -10.43
N VAL A 132 7.93 1.03 -10.92
CA VAL A 132 6.73 1.16 -10.08
C VAL A 132 5.79 0.00 -10.31
N GLU A 133 5.52 -0.74 -9.25
CA GLU A 133 4.52 -1.81 -9.19
C GLU A 133 3.31 -1.30 -8.43
N VAL A 134 2.11 -1.55 -8.94
CA VAL A 134 0.86 -1.24 -8.25
C VAL A 134 0.22 -2.55 -7.80
N ALA A 135 -0.18 -2.62 -6.54
CA ALA A 135 -0.88 -3.78 -6.00
C ALA A 135 -2.18 -3.38 -5.30
N SER A 136 -3.30 -3.90 -5.78
CA SER A 136 -4.62 -3.54 -5.27
C SER A 136 -5.69 -4.52 -5.77
N PHE A 137 -6.93 -4.33 -5.32
CA PHE A 137 -8.05 -5.16 -5.74
C PHE A 137 -8.55 -4.73 -7.13
N PRO A 138 -8.58 -5.62 -8.14
CA PRO A 138 -8.91 -5.25 -9.52
C PRO A 138 -10.19 -4.43 -9.71
N LYS A 139 -11.22 -4.65 -8.88
CA LYS A 139 -12.51 -3.95 -9.03
C LYS A 139 -12.55 -2.56 -8.38
N SER A 140 -11.55 -2.18 -7.59
CA SER A 140 -11.41 -0.84 -6.97
C SER A 140 -10.13 -0.12 -7.38
N THR A 141 -9.50 -0.55 -8.47
CA THR A 141 -8.31 0.12 -8.98
C THR A 141 -8.68 1.03 -10.15
N ALA A 142 -8.21 2.27 -10.12
CA ALA A 142 -8.30 3.15 -11.28
C ALA A 142 -7.55 2.55 -12.47
N SER A 143 -8.19 2.46 -13.64
CA SER A 143 -7.60 1.89 -14.85
C SER A 143 -6.36 2.65 -15.31
N GLU A 144 -6.36 3.96 -15.12
CA GLU A 144 -5.28 4.89 -15.43
C GLU A 144 -4.05 4.54 -14.59
N LEU A 145 -4.23 4.26 -13.29
CA LEU A 145 -3.15 3.85 -12.40
C LEU A 145 -2.50 2.55 -12.88
N ILE A 146 -3.31 1.55 -13.26
CA ILE A 146 -2.82 0.29 -13.84
C ILE A 146 -2.02 0.58 -15.12
N SER A 147 -2.51 1.47 -15.98
CA SER A 147 -1.89 1.77 -17.27
C SER A 147 -0.53 2.45 -17.14
N VAL A 148 -0.36 3.31 -16.13
CA VAL A 148 0.91 4.03 -15.92
C VAL A 148 1.94 3.21 -15.14
N ALA A 149 1.54 2.21 -14.37
CA ALA A 149 2.46 1.33 -13.64
C ALA A 149 3.36 0.52 -14.61
N ASN A 150 4.57 0.13 -14.16
CA ASN A 150 5.36 -0.83 -14.92
C ASN A 150 4.74 -2.23 -14.84
N TYR A 151 4.21 -2.57 -13.68
CA TYR A 151 3.51 -3.83 -13.46
C TYR A 151 2.33 -3.64 -12.51
N TYR A 152 1.29 -4.43 -12.75
CA TYR A 152 0.14 -4.52 -11.86
C TYR A 152 0.09 -5.90 -11.20
N CYS A 153 -0.08 -5.92 -9.88
CA CYS A 153 -0.11 -7.12 -9.06
C CYS A 153 -1.49 -7.23 -8.38
N PRO A 154 -2.43 -8.00 -8.94
CA PRO A 154 -3.78 -8.08 -8.38
C PRO A 154 -3.76 -8.73 -6.99
N ILE A 155 -4.53 -8.13 -6.08
CA ILE A 155 -4.92 -8.72 -4.80
C ILE A 155 -6.20 -9.51 -5.04
N ASP A 156 -6.11 -10.81 -4.76
CA ASP A 156 -7.14 -11.81 -5.02
C ASP A 156 -7.42 -12.62 -3.75
N LYS A 157 -8.30 -13.62 -3.87
CA LYS A 157 -8.82 -14.41 -2.75
C LYS A 157 -7.74 -15.13 -1.94
N ASP A 158 -6.60 -15.44 -2.55
CA ASP A 158 -5.51 -16.18 -1.89
C ASP A 158 -4.77 -15.34 -0.84
N LEU A 159 -4.94 -14.01 -0.92
CA LEU A 159 -4.42 -13.03 0.02
C LEU A 159 -5.45 -12.60 1.07
N LEU A 160 -6.58 -13.29 1.17
CA LEU A 160 -7.66 -12.94 2.08
C LEU A 160 -7.86 -14.00 3.17
N TYR A 161 -8.28 -13.52 4.33
CA TYR A 161 -8.94 -14.33 5.35
C TYR A 161 -10.44 -14.09 5.25
N TYR A 162 -11.20 -15.18 5.25
CA TYR A 162 -12.65 -15.17 5.37
C TYR A 162 -13.00 -15.51 6.81
N ASP A 163 -13.94 -14.76 7.37
CA ASP A 163 -14.52 -15.06 8.68
C ASP A 163 -15.44 -16.29 8.60
#